data_AF-A0A024GU89-F1
#
_entry.id   AF-A0A024GU89-F1
#
_cell.length_a   1.000
_cell.length_b   1.000
_cell.length_c   1.000
_cell.angle_alpha   90.00
_cell.angle_beta   90.00
_cell.angle_gamma   90.00
#
_symmetry.space_group_name_H-M   'P 1'
#
loop_
_entity.id
_entity.type
_entity.pdbx_description
1 polymer ?
#
loop_
_entity_poly.entity_id
_entity_poly.type
_entity_poly.pdbx_seq_one_letter_code
_entity_poly.pdbx_strand_id
1 'polypeptide(L)'
;MHVPRRLFRNQSGRNVYKRCKLSLKAGSDAFHLTEEQEARVVQRDQEIRKQHLALPKGANDSAKIARKKRLLYRSRQRGWLEVDLLLGSWTQKNIDGLQEGELNDFEAILNQETIDIYNYITKQRPIPSELDTNVLHRLQEYCANSPLGKASMDGYTHNKRFMSN
;
A
#
# COMPACT_ATOMS: atom_id res chain seq x y z
N MET A 1 -24.31 -0.40 1.59
CA MET A 1 -24.50 -1.54 2.50
C MET A 1 -23.13 -2.12 2.83
N HIS A 2 -22.60 -1.80 4.01
CA HIS A 2 -21.23 -2.15 4.44
C HIS A 2 -21.32 -3.35 5.38
N VAL A 3 -20.73 -4.48 4.99
CA VAL A 3 -20.73 -5.70 5.82
C VAL A 3 -19.80 -5.46 7.01
N PRO A 4 -20.25 -5.61 8.26
CA PRO A 4 -19.39 -5.39 9.41
C PRO A 4 -18.32 -6.49 9.48
N ARG A 5 -17.05 -6.09 9.62
CA ARG A 5 -15.97 -7.02 9.98
C ARG A 5 -16.32 -7.62 11.34
N ARG A 6 -16.65 -8.92 11.38
CA ARG A 6 -16.80 -9.67 12.63
C ARG A 6 -15.47 -9.59 13.39
N LEU A 7 -15.43 -8.74 14.41
CA LEU A 7 -14.54 -8.93 15.54
C LEU A 7 -14.98 -10.24 16.21
N PHE A 8 -14.29 -11.34 15.90
CA PHE A 8 -14.42 -12.58 16.67
C PHE A 8 -13.82 -12.33 18.05
N ARG A 9 -14.61 -11.70 18.90
CA ARG A 9 -14.36 -11.58 20.34
C ARG A 9 -14.75 -12.93 20.93
N ASN A 10 -13.76 -13.76 21.29
CA ASN A 10 -14.08 -14.91 22.13
C ASN A 10 -14.47 -14.40 23.53
N GLN A 11 -15.50 -14.99 24.12
CA GLN A 11 -16.04 -14.58 25.42
C GLN A 11 -15.16 -15.01 26.61
N SER A 12 -13.94 -15.50 26.37
CA SER A 12 -13.13 -16.15 27.41
C SER A 12 -11.75 -15.54 27.64
N GLY A 13 -11.39 -14.44 26.97
CA GLY A 13 -10.08 -13.77 27.14
C GLY A 13 -8.87 -14.67 26.86
N ARG A 14 -9.05 -15.81 26.17
CA ARG A 14 -8.01 -16.81 25.96
C ARG A 14 -7.39 -16.65 24.58
N ASN A 15 -6.06 -16.59 24.56
CA ASN A 15 -5.21 -16.38 23.40
C ASN A 15 -5.50 -17.43 22.30
N VAL A 16 -5.72 -16.97 21.06
CA VAL A 16 -6.26 -17.78 19.92
C VAL A 16 -5.19 -18.66 19.26
N TYR A 17 -3.96 -18.66 19.77
CA TYR A 17 -3.01 -19.73 19.49
C TYR A 17 -3.50 -20.99 20.19
N LYS A 18 -4.44 -21.68 19.54
CA LYS A 18 -4.75 -23.07 19.82
C LYS A 18 -3.39 -23.78 19.83
N ARG A 19 -2.95 -24.17 21.03
CA ARG A 19 -1.91 -25.16 21.26
C ARG A 19 -2.16 -26.28 20.26
N CYS A 20 -1.31 -26.36 19.23
CA CYS A 20 -1.35 -27.47 18.30
C CYS A 20 -1.21 -28.71 19.19
N LYS A 21 -2.28 -29.47 19.35
CA LYS A 21 -2.23 -30.77 20.01
C LYS A 21 -1.53 -31.69 19.02
N LEU A 22 -0.21 -31.53 18.90
CA LEU A 22 0.64 -32.62 18.45
C LEU A 22 0.38 -33.77 19.41
N SER A 23 -0.15 -34.83 18.81
CA SER A 23 -0.48 -36.10 19.42
C SER A 23 0.61 -36.53 20.40
N LEU A 24 0.35 -36.41 21.70
CA LEU A 24 1.06 -37.17 22.74
C LEU A 24 0.59 -38.63 22.66
N LYS A 25 1.02 -39.32 21.61
CA LYS A 25 1.04 -40.79 21.58
C LYS A 25 2.38 -41.22 20.99
N ALA A 26 3.09 -41.98 21.82
CA ALA A 26 4.33 -42.70 21.57
C ALA A 26 5.63 -41.88 21.47
N GLY A 27 6.43 -41.97 22.55
CA GLY A 27 7.90 -42.08 22.51
C GLY A 27 8.70 -40.91 21.94
N SER A 28 9.13 -39.99 22.80
CA SER A 28 10.51 -39.47 22.81
C SER A 28 10.70 -38.49 23.97
N ASP A 29 11.54 -38.85 24.93
CA ASP A 29 12.15 -37.94 25.91
C ASP A 29 13.18 -37.00 25.24
N ALA A 30 12.92 -36.56 23.99
CA ALA A 30 13.89 -35.83 23.16
C ALA A 30 13.64 -34.31 23.10
N PHE A 31 12.48 -33.83 23.57
CA PHE A 31 12.11 -32.42 23.48
C PHE A 31 11.42 -31.90 24.76
N HIS A 32 11.92 -32.26 25.94
CA HIS A 32 11.60 -31.49 27.13
C HIS A 32 12.30 -30.13 26.99
N LEU A 33 11.53 -29.05 26.88
CA LEU A 33 12.08 -27.71 27.06
C LEU A 33 12.29 -27.54 28.57
N THR A 34 13.47 -27.09 28.97
CA THR A 34 13.67 -26.71 30.37
C THR A 34 12.76 -25.52 30.71
N GLU A 35 12.39 -25.36 31.97
CA GLU A 35 11.55 -24.25 32.42
C GLU A 35 12.14 -22.88 32.01
N GLU A 36 13.47 -22.77 31.99
CA GLU A 36 14.20 -21.62 31.46
C GLU A 36 14.00 -21.41 29.94
N GLN A 37 14.02 -22.49 29.15
CA GLN A 37 13.80 -22.42 27.71
C GLN A 37 12.35 -22.04 27.40
N GLU A 38 11.37 -22.54 28.16
CA GLU A 38 9.98 -22.12 28.05
C GLU A 38 9.82 -20.63 28.38
N ALA A 39 10.47 -20.14 29.43
CA ALA A 39 10.46 -18.72 29.80
C ALA A 39 11.04 -17.84 28.68
N ARG A 40 12.16 -18.24 28.07
CA ARG A 40 12.77 -17.53 26.93
C ARG A 40 11.85 -17.50 25.71
N VAL A 41 11.18 -18.60 25.40
CA VAL A 41 10.20 -18.66 24.29
C VAL A 41 9.03 -17.72 24.55
N VAL A 42 8.51 -17.67 25.78
CA VAL A 42 7.42 -16.77 26.16
C VAL A 42 7.86 -15.31 26.11
N GLN A 43 9.04 -14.98 26.62
CA GLN A 43 9.60 -13.62 26.55
C GLN A 43 9.77 -13.18 25.09
N ARG A 44 10.37 -14.02 24.25
CA ARG A 44 10.54 -13.75 22.82
C ARG A 44 9.19 -13.57 22.10
N ASP A 45 8.21 -14.41 22.40
CA ASP A 45 6.85 -14.28 21.86
C ASP A 45 6.18 -12.96 22.30
N GLN A 46 6.35 -12.55 23.56
CA GLN A 46 5.87 -11.26 24.08
C GLN A 46 6.54 -10.07 23.37
N GLU A 47 7.85 -10.13 23.13
CA GLU A 47 8.61 -9.10 22.42
C GLU A 47 8.16 -8.97 20.96
N ILE A 48 8.09 -10.09 20.24
CA ILE A 48 7.59 -10.14 18.85
C ILE A 48 6.18 -9.56 18.77
N ARG A 49 5.29 -9.95 19.69
CA ARG A 49 3.92 -9.41 19.73
C ARG A 49 3.88 -7.95 20.09
N LYS A 50 4.71 -7.47 21.00
CA LYS A 50 4.77 -6.03 21.36
C LYS A 50 5.18 -5.18 20.17
N GLN A 51 6.10 -5.67 19.34
CA GLN A 51 6.51 -5.01 18.09
C GLN A 51 5.38 -4.98 17.05
N HIS A 52 4.60 -6.06 16.91
CA HIS A 52 3.51 -6.15 15.92
C HIS A 52 2.15 -5.59 16.37
N LEU A 53 1.83 -5.63 17.66
CA LEU A 53 0.57 -5.17 18.25
C LEU A 53 0.57 -3.68 18.58
N ALA A 54 1.75 -3.04 18.59
CA ALA A 54 1.83 -1.59 18.75
C ALA A 54 1.07 -0.89 17.62
N LEU A 55 -0.21 -0.57 17.88
CA LEU A 55 -1.01 0.26 17.01
C LEU A 55 -0.34 1.64 16.96
N PRO A 56 -0.19 2.24 15.77
CA PRO A 56 0.36 3.58 15.67
C PRO A 56 -0.47 4.52 16.55
N LYS A 57 0.22 5.22 17.45
CA LYS A 57 -0.39 6.10 18.45
C LYS A 57 -0.92 7.33 17.72
N GLY A 58 -2.24 7.42 17.53
CA GLY A 58 -2.90 8.52 16.82
C GLY A 58 -3.94 8.01 15.81
N ALA A 59 -5.20 7.91 16.22
CA ALA A 59 -6.28 7.47 15.33
C ALA A 59 -6.38 8.33 14.06
N ASN A 60 -6.13 9.64 14.17
CA ASN A 60 -6.10 10.56 13.03
C ASN A 60 -4.92 10.31 12.08
N ASP A 61 -3.73 10.04 12.58
CA ASP A 61 -2.56 9.74 11.75
C ASP A 61 -2.75 8.41 11.02
N SER A 62 -3.34 7.42 11.69
CA SER A 62 -3.69 6.13 11.07
C SER A 62 -4.68 6.29 9.92
N ALA A 63 -5.67 7.18 10.06
CA ALA A 63 -6.65 7.47 9.02
C ALA A 63 -6.03 8.23 7.83
N LYS A 64 -5.17 9.23 8.10
CA LYS A 64 -4.43 9.97 7.06
C LYS A 64 -3.49 9.04 6.29
N ILE A 65 -2.74 8.18 6.98
CA ILE A 65 -1.88 7.17 6.35
C ILE A 65 -2.70 6.20 5.49
N ALA A 66 -3.85 5.73 6.00
CA ALA A 66 -4.73 4.85 5.24
C ALA A 66 -5.28 5.53 3.97
N ARG A 67 -5.63 6.84 4.05
CA ARG A 67 -6.06 7.63 2.89
C ARG A 67 -4.95 7.74 1.86
N LYS A 68 -3.74 8.13 2.25
CA LYS A 68 -2.57 8.23 1.36
C LYS A 68 -2.28 6.90 0.64
N LYS A 69 -2.29 5.79 1.40
CA LYS A 69 -2.12 4.44 0.82
C LYS A 69 -3.21 4.09 -0.18
N ARG A 70 -4.47 4.44 0.09
CA ARG A 70 -5.59 4.22 -0.83
C ARG A 70 -5.43 5.04 -2.12
N LEU A 71 -5.02 6.30 -2.02
CA LEU A 71 -4.79 7.15 -3.19
C LEU A 71 -3.63 6.63 -4.05
N LEU A 72 -2.52 6.21 -3.43
CA LEU A 72 -1.41 5.57 -4.13
C LEU A 72 -1.81 4.27 -4.81
N TYR A 73 -2.66 3.47 -4.17
CA TYR A 73 -3.16 2.25 -4.79
C TYR A 73 -4.04 2.56 -6.00
N ARG A 74 -4.99 3.50 -5.86
CA ARG A 74 -5.88 3.93 -6.95
C ARG A 74 -5.12 4.53 -8.14
N SER A 75 -4.01 5.22 -7.91
CA SER A 75 -3.21 5.79 -9.00
C SER A 75 -2.42 4.76 -9.81
N ARG A 76 -2.33 3.50 -9.34
CA ARG A 76 -1.59 2.40 -9.99
C ARG A 76 -2.48 1.30 -10.59
N GLN A 77 -3.80 1.43 -10.48
CA GLN A 77 -4.75 0.35 -10.77
C GLN A 77 -5.86 0.83 -11.69
N ARG A 78 -5.49 1.44 -12.82
CA ARG A 78 -6.43 1.97 -13.82
C ARG A 78 -6.56 1.09 -15.06
N GLY A 79 -5.58 0.22 -15.31
CA GLY A 79 -5.58 -0.70 -16.45
C GLY A 79 -4.89 -0.16 -17.69
N TRP A 80 -4.46 1.10 -17.68
CA TRP A 80 -3.61 1.70 -18.71
C TRP A 80 -2.22 1.91 -18.12
N LEU A 81 -1.26 1.07 -18.54
CA LEU A 81 0.08 1.04 -17.97
C LEU A 81 0.76 2.42 -18.01
N GLU A 82 0.57 3.17 -19.09
CA GLU A 82 1.15 4.51 -19.27
C GLU A 82 0.67 5.48 -18.18
N VAL A 83 -0.65 5.53 -17.95
CA VAL A 83 -1.26 6.38 -16.93
C VAL A 83 -0.87 5.92 -15.54
N ASP A 84 -0.89 4.60 -15.30
CA ASP A 84 -0.53 4.00 -14.02
C ASP A 84 0.94 4.30 -13.64
N LEU A 85 1.86 4.30 -14.61
CA LEU A 85 3.26 4.65 -14.39
C LEU A 85 3.45 6.15 -14.13
N LEU A 86 2.80 7.01 -14.91
CA LEU A 86 2.90 8.47 -14.75
C LEU A 86 2.32 8.91 -13.39
N LEU A 87 1.06 8.55 -13.12
CA LEU A 87 0.38 8.88 -11.87
C LEU A 87 1.03 8.18 -10.68
N GLY A 88 1.31 6.88 -10.79
CA GLY A 88 1.85 6.08 -9.69
C GLY A 88 3.24 6.56 -9.26
N SER A 89 4.11 6.92 -10.21
CA SER A 89 5.45 7.44 -9.89
C SER A 89 5.39 8.84 -9.29
N TRP A 90 4.53 9.72 -9.80
CA TRP A 90 4.32 11.05 -9.23
C TRP A 90 3.76 10.96 -7.81
N THR A 91 2.73 10.13 -7.61
CA THR A 91 2.06 9.95 -6.32
C THR A 91 3.05 9.45 -5.28
N GLN A 92 3.85 8.42 -5.62
CA GLN A 92 4.82 7.87 -4.69
C GLN A 92 5.84 8.90 -4.19
N LYS A 93 6.22 9.88 -5.03
CA LYS A 93 7.17 10.94 -4.67
C LYS A 93 6.54 12.07 -3.87
N ASN A 94 5.27 12.39 -4.11
CA ASN A 94 4.64 13.62 -3.59
C ASN A 94 3.63 13.39 -2.46
N ILE A 95 3.03 12.19 -2.34
CA ILE A 95 1.90 11.91 -1.44
C ILE A 95 2.18 12.23 0.04
N ASP A 96 3.44 12.09 0.47
CA ASP A 96 3.81 12.37 1.86
C ASP A 96 3.84 13.87 2.17
N GLY A 97 4.13 14.72 1.18
CA GLY A 97 4.18 16.18 1.31
C GLY A 97 2.86 16.91 1.03
N LEU A 98 1.84 16.22 0.51
CA LEU A 98 0.55 16.87 0.20
C LEU A 98 -0.22 17.26 1.46
N GLN A 99 -0.76 18.48 1.45
CA GLN A 99 -1.67 19.01 2.46
C GLN A 99 -3.08 18.43 2.32
N GLU A 100 -3.93 18.63 3.32
CA GLU A 100 -5.28 18.05 3.34
C GLU A 100 -6.18 18.53 2.20
N GLY A 101 -6.05 19.81 1.79
CA GLY A 101 -6.72 20.36 0.60
C GLY A 101 -6.21 19.71 -0.69
N GLU A 102 -4.89 19.61 -0.87
CA GLU A 102 -4.28 18.98 -2.05
C GLU A 102 -4.64 17.48 -2.15
N LEU A 103 -4.83 16.79 -1.02
CA LEU A 103 -5.31 15.41 -1.02
C LEU A 103 -6.77 15.31 -1.51
N ASN A 104 -7.61 16.31 -1.21
CA ASN A 104 -8.99 16.37 -1.73
C ASN A 104 -8.97 16.62 -3.24
N ASP A 105 -8.16 17.57 -3.70
CA ASP A 105 -7.97 17.88 -5.12
C ASP A 105 -7.49 16.65 -5.88
N PHE A 106 -6.49 15.96 -5.32
CA PHE A 106 -5.98 14.72 -5.92
C PHE A 106 -7.04 13.62 -5.96
N GLU A 107 -7.88 13.50 -4.93
CA GLU A 107 -8.99 12.56 -4.93
C GLU A 107 -10.05 12.91 -5.99
N ALA A 108 -10.34 14.20 -6.21
CA ALA A 108 -11.22 14.67 -7.27
C ALA A 108 -10.68 14.34 -8.68
N ILE A 109 -9.39 14.55 -8.91
CA ILE A 109 -8.71 14.13 -10.14
C ILE A 109 -8.83 12.62 -10.30
N LEU A 110 -8.57 11.85 -9.23
CA LEU A 110 -8.64 10.39 -9.31
C LEU A 110 -10.06 9.84 -9.51
N ASN A 111 -11.11 10.62 -9.27
CA ASN A 111 -12.49 10.21 -9.54
C ASN A 111 -12.88 10.34 -11.02
N GLN A 112 -12.05 10.99 -11.84
CA GLN A 112 -12.25 11.08 -13.29
C GLN A 112 -11.89 9.77 -13.99
N GLU A 113 -12.43 9.60 -15.20
CA GLU A 113 -12.12 8.48 -16.08
C GLU A 113 -10.66 8.51 -16.54
N THR A 114 -10.06 7.33 -16.73
CA THR A 114 -8.64 7.20 -17.10
C THR A 114 -8.30 7.95 -18.38
N ILE A 115 -9.21 7.95 -19.36
CA ILE A 115 -9.04 8.67 -20.63
C ILE A 115 -9.02 10.19 -20.43
N ASP A 116 -9.90 10.71 -19.58
CA ASP A 116 -9.98 12.16 -19.33
C ASP A 116 -8.76 12.63 -18.54
N ILE A 117 -8.34 11.88 -17.53
CA ILE A 117 -7.10 12.15 -16.80
C ILE A 117 -5.90 12.20 -17.75
N TYR A 118 -5.78 11.22 -18.66
CA TYR A 118 -4.71 11.22 -19.65
C TYR A 118 -4.76 12.45 -20.55
N ASN A 119 -5.95 12.82 -21.04
CA ASN A 119 -6.13 14.00 -21.89
C ASN A 119 -5.78 15.31 -21.16
N TYR A 120 -6.12 15.42 -19.87
CA TYR A 120 -5.76 16.58 -19.06
C TYR A 120 -4.26 16.65 -18.80
N ILE A 121 -3.62 15.53 -18.45
CA ILE A 121 -2.17 15.48 -18.18
C ILE A 121 -1.37 15.81 -19.44
N THR A 122 -1.81 15.32 -20.59
CA THR A 122 -1.16 15.56 -21.89
C THR A 122 -1.55 16.89 -22.55
N LYS A 123 -2.40 17.70 -21.89
CA LYS A 123 -2.92 18.99 -22.40
C LYS A 123 -3.68 18.87 -23.73
N GLN A 124 -4.21 17.69 -24.06
CA GLN A 124 -5.04 17.48 -25.25
C GLN A 124 -6.44 18.08 -25.08
N ARG A 125 -6.92 18.18 -23.83
CA ARG A 125 -8.19 18.84 -23.48
C ARG A 125 -7.96 19.94 -22.45
N PRO A 126 -8.76 21.03 -22.48
CA PRO A 126 -8.74 22.03 -21.43
C PRO A 126 -9.22 21.42 -20.12
N ILE A 127 -8.64 21.89 -19.02
CA ILE A 127 -9.02 21.46 -17.67
C ILE A 127 -10.37 22.13 -17.32
N PRO A 128 -11.37 21.37 -16.85
CA PRO A 128 -12.59 21.93 -16.29
C PRO A 128 -12.29 22.79 -15.05
N SER A 129 -13.02 23.88 -14.84
CA SER A 129 -12.79 24.79 -13.70
C SER A 129 -12.79 24.09 -12.33
N GLU A 130 -13.55 23.00 -12.19
CA GLU A 130 -13.63 22.20 -10.96
C GLU A 130 -12.34 21.42 -10.65
N LEU A 131 -11.51 21.16 -11.66
CA LEU A 131 -10.26 20.41 -11.56
C LEU A 131 -9.02 21.30 -11.75
N ASP A 132 -9.22 22.60 -11.93
CA ASP A 132 -8.15 23.59 -12.07
C ASP A 132 -7.46 23.82 -10.72
N THR A 133 -6.60 22.86 -10.37
CA THR A 133 -5.96 22.74 -9.06
C THR A 133 -4.45 22.72 -9.23
N ASN A 134 -3.72 23.24 -8.24
CA ASN A 134 -2.25 23.25 -8.26
C ASN A 134 -1.68 21.82 -8.41
N VAL A 135 -2.35 20.83 -7.83
CA VAL A 135 -1.99 19.41 -7.96
C VAL A 135 -1.97 18.95 -9.42
N LEU A 136 -2.98 19.31 -10.21
CA LEU A 136 -3.05 18.91 -11.61
C LEU A 136 -1.97 19.60 -12.46
N HIS A 137 -1.68 20.87 -12.18
CA HIS A 137 -0.58 21.60 -12.85
C HIS A 137 0.78 20.99 -12.56
N ARG A 138 1.07 20.65 -11.29
CA ARG A 138 2.29 19.94 -10.89
C ARG A 138 2.42 18.58 -11.56
N LEU A 139 1.29 17.90 -11.77
CA LEU A 139 1.27 16.61 -12.45
C LEU A 139 1.55 16.75 -13.95
N GLN A 140 0.98 17.76 -14.61
CA GLN A 140 1.28 18.09 -16.01
C GLN A 140 2.78 18.41 -16.20
N GLU A 141 3.34 19.25 -15.32
CA GLU A 141 4.77 19.59 -15.35
C GLU A 141 5.64 18.35 -15.15
N TYR A 142 5.29 17.49 -14.19
CA TYR A 142 6.00 16.24 -13.98
C TYR A 142 5.99 15.35 -15.23
N CYS A 143 4.86 15.25 -15.93
CA CYS A 143 4.76 14.44 -17.14
C CYS A 143 5.53 15.05 -18.32
N ALA A 144 5.53 16.39 -18.45
CA ALA A 144 6.33 17.10 -19.44
C ALA A 144 7.84 16.85 -19.27
N ASN A 145 8.29 16.73 -18.02
CA ASN A 145 9.70 16.46 -17.68
C ASN A 145 10.15 15.01 -17.97
N SER A 146 9.29 14.16 -18.56
CA SER A 146 9.60 12.77 -18.98
C SER A 146 10.33 11.95 -17.90
N PRO A 147 9.72 11.78 -16.71
CA PRO A 147 10.40 11.33 -15.50
C PRO A 147 10.71 9.83 -15.49
N LEU A 148 10.15 9.09 -16.46
CA LEU A 148 10.39 7.65 -16.66
C LEU A 148 11.64 7.39 -17.52
N GLY A 149 12.26 8.43 -18.06
CA GLY A 149 13.40 8.33 -18.96
C GLY A 149 13.02 7.84 -20.36
N LYS A 150 14.03 7.63 -21.21
CA LYS A 150 13.86 7.04 -22.54
C LYS A 150 14.21 5.56 -22.46
N ALA A 151 13.40 4.73 -23.09
CA ALA A 151 13.74 3.32 -23.27
C ALA A 151 15.03 3.21 -24.11
N SER A 152 16.04 2.52 -23.59
CA SER A 152 17.24 2.19 -24.37
C SER A 152 17.03 0.89 -25.14
N MET A 153 17.60 0.82 -26.34
CA MET A 153 17.55 -0.41 -27.14
C MET A 153 18.24 -1.56 -26.40
N ASP A 154 19.36 -1.29 -25.72
CA ASP A 154 20.11 -2.28 -24.93
C ASP A 154 19.30 -2.83 -23.75
N GLY A 155 18.53 -1.97 -23.07
CA GLY A 155 17.63 -2.39 -22.00
C GLY A 155 16.51 -3.29 -22.51
N TYR A 156 15.97 -2.97 -23.68
CA TYR A 156 14.96 -3.80 -24.33
C TYR A 156 15.52 -5.17 -24.74
N THR A 157 16.69 -5.23 -25.39
CA THR A 157 17.30 -6.50 -25.82
C THR A 157 17.64 -7.39 -24.63
N HIS A 158 18.16 -6.82 -23.53
CA HIS A 158 18.40 -7.55 -22.29
C HIS A 158 17.12 -8.16 -21.70
N ASN A 159 16.08 -7.34 -21.55
CA ASN A 159 14.81 -7.79 -20.96
C ASN A 159 14.07 -8.79 -21.85
N LYS A 160 14.13 -8.62 -23.18
CA LYS A 160 13.50 -9.51 -24.15
C LYS A 160 13.94 -10.97 -23.99
N ARG A 161 15.19 -11.22 -23.58
CA ARG A 161 15.71 -12.57 -23.30
C ARG A 161 14.93 -13.30 -22.20
N PHE A 162 14.36 -12.57 -21.25
CA PHE A 162 13.57 -13.12 -20.13
C PHE A 162 12.06 -13.10 -20.38
N MET A 163 11.60 -12.40 -21.42
CA MET A 163 10.17 -12.23 -21.73
C MET A 163 9.67 -13.11 -22.88
N SER A 164 10.57 -13.77 -23.62
CA SER A 164 10.20 -14.83 -24.56
C SER A 164 10.10 -16.17 -23.83
N ASN A 165 8.92 -16.79 -23.86
CA ASN A 165 8.75 -18.22 -23.56
C ASN A 165 9.39 -19.09 -24.64
#